data_AF-A0A3T0Y6L0-F1
#
_entry.id   AF-A0A3T0Y6L0-F1
#
_cell.length_a   1.000
_cell.length_b   1.000
_cell.length_c   1.000
_cell.angle_alpha   90.00
_cell.angle_beta   90.00
_cell.angle_gamma   90.00
#
_symmetry.space_group_name_H-M   'P 1'
#
loop_
_entity.id
_entity.type
_entity.pdbx_description
1 polymer ?
#
loop_
_entity_poly.entity_id
_entity_poly.type
_entity_poly.pdbx_seq_one_letter_code
_entity_poly.pdbx_strand_id
1 'polypeptide(L)'
;MLLLGVLLLAPATLLARRTLSFRPALLAMGTGQFLLHHVFALVSVPAVCQSSSAMPDHHAAFELACSAVAPSGMAGAAGTPAMVLLHAIATVILAVAVARSDRAVTLLLAWLRPLLALPSLTPPVPATPRAVTDVPRPVAPLSVHAAVPTLRGPPPQPLLPA
;
A
#
# COMPACT_ATOMS: atom_id res chain seq x y z
N MET A 1 8.80 -28.63 -17.89
CA MET A 1 8.99 -27.33 -17.21
C MET A 1 7.71 -26.79 -16.59
N LEU A 2 6.59 -26.73 -17.32
CA LEU A 2 5.29 -26.28 -16.77
C LEU A 2 4.82 -27.04 -15.52
N LEU A 3 4.94 -28.38 -15.51
CA LEU A 3 4.57 -29.21 -14.36
C LEU A 3 5.36 -28.86 -13.08
N LEU A 4 6.68 -28.66 -13.22
CA LEU A 4 7.56 -28.27 -12.11
C LEU A 4 7.16 -26.89 -11.57
N GLY A 5 6.90 -25.95 -12.49
CA GLY A 5 6.42 -24.61 -12.15
C GLY A 5 5.10 -24.65 -11.36
N VAL A 6 4.12 -25.45 -11.80
CA VAL A 6 2.84 -25.62 -11.09
C VAL A 6 3.04 -26.24 -9.70
N LEU A 7 3.87 -27.28 -9.61
CA LEU A 7 4.15 -27.98 -8.36
C LEU A 7 4.88 -27.11 -7.33
N LEU A 8 5.67 -26.13 -7.79
CA LEU A 8 6.36 -25.15 -6.94
C LEU A 8 5.48 -23.94 -6.59
N LEU A 9 4.71 -23.40 -7.54
CA LEU A 9 3.86 -22.23 -7.33
C LEU A 9 2.66 -22.52 -6.44
N ALA A 10 2.05 -23.71 -6.53
CA ALA A 10 0.89 -24.07 -5.73
C ALA A 10 1.18 -24.01 -4.20
N PRO A 11 2.22 -24.67 -3.66
CA PRO A 11 2.55 -24.54 -2.25
C PRO A 11 3.04 -23.13 -1.89
N ALA A 12 3.80 -22.46 -2.77
CA ALA A 12 4.26 -21.09 -2.52
C ALA A 12 3.09 -20.10 -2.37
N THR A 13 2.08 -20.19 -3.23
CA THR A 13 0.87 -19.36 -3.15
C THR A 13 0.00 -19.71 -1.95
N LEU A 14 -0.05 -20.98 -1.55
CA LEU A 14 -0.76 -21.41 -0.35
C LEU A 14 -0.07 -20.91 0.93
N LEU A 15 1.26 -20.95 0.97
CA LEU A 15 2.07 -20.43 2.08
C LEU A 15 2.04 -18.90 2.13
N ALA A 16 2.02 -18.21 0.99
CA ALA A 16 1.92 -16.75 0.92
C ALA A 16 0.58 -16.21 1.44
N ARG A 17 -0.47 -17.03 1.49
CA ARG A 17 -1.75 -16.68 2.13
C ARG A 17 -1.72 -16.76 3.65
N ARG A 18 -0.62 -17.24 4.24
CA ARG A 18 -0.44 -17.36 5.69
C ARG A 18 0.68 -16.46 6.18
N THR A 19 0.46 -15.86 7.34
CA THR A 19 1.47 -15.06 8.03
C THR A 19 2.49 -16.01 8.65
N LEU A 20 3.57 -16.30 7.92
CA LEU A 20 4.62 -17.19 8.39
C LEU A 20 5.59 -16.42 9.27
N SER A 21 5.75 -16.87 10.52
CA SER A 21 6.86 -16.41 11.35
C SER A 21 8.19 -16.91 10.77
N PHE A 22 9.30 -16.29 11.18
CA PHE A 22 10.62 -16.57 10.61
C PHE A 22 11.01 -18.06 10.64
N ARG A 23 10.72 -18.77 11.74
CA ARG A 23 11.08 -20.18 11.91
C ARG A 23 10.41 -21.12 10.89
N PRO A 24 9.07 -21.15 10.75
CA PRO A 24 8.42 -21.99 9.74
C PRO A 24 8.78 -21.57 8.32
N ALA A 25 8.99 -20.28 8.05
CA ALA A 25 9.48 -19.80 6.75
C ALA A 25 10.87 -20.37 6.43
N LEU A 26 11.81 -20.30 7.38
CA LEU A 26 13.16 -20.83 7.23
C LEU A 26 13.15 -22.34 7.00
N LEU A 27 12.36 -23.09 7.77
CA LEU A 27 12.24 -24.54 7.61
C LEU A 27 11.68 -24.92 6.25
N ALA A 28 10.59 -24.30 5.81
CA ALA A 28 9.96 -24.58 4.52
C ALA A 28 10.89 -24.24 3.34
N MET A 29 11.61 -23.12 3.40
CA MET A 29 12.55 -22.74 2.36
C MET A 29 13.81 -23.63 2.36
N GLY A 30 14.33 -23.94 3.55
CA GLY A 30 15.51 -24.80 3.69
C GLY A 30 15.27 -26.21 3.15
N THR A 31 14.12 -26.81 3.48
CA THR A 31 13.75 -28.13 2.93
C THR A 31 13.53 -28.08 1.43
N GLY A 32 12.89 -27.02 0.91
CA GLY A 32 12.71 -26.81 -0.53
C GLY A 32 14.05 -26.70 -1.28
N GLN A 33 14.98 -25.89 -0.77
CA GLN A 33 16.32 -25.73 -1.34
C GLN A 33 17.10 -27.05 -1.34
N PHE A 34 17.08 -27.79 -0.22
CA PHE A 34 17.75 -29.09 -0.13
C PHE A 34 17.19 -30.11 -1.13
N LEU A 35 15.87 -30.22 -1.20
CA LEU A 35 15.19 -31.15 -2.10
C LEU A 35 15.46 -30.79 -3.57
N LEU A 36 15.29 -29.52 -3.94
CA LEU A 36 15.55 -29.06 -5.30
C LEU A 36 17.01 -29.25 -5.69
N HIS A 37 17.94 -28.99 -4.79
CA HIS A 37 19.36 -29.22 -5.03
C HIS A 37 19.65 -30.69 -5.33
N HIS A 38 19.10 -31.62 -4.54
CA HIS A 38 19.25 -33.05 -4.79
C HIS A 38 18.62 -33.50 -6.11
N VAL A 39 17.38 -33.06 -6.39
CA VAL A 39 16.68 -33.42 -7.63
C VAL A 39 17.44 -32.88 -8.85
N PHE A 40 17.93 -31.64 -8.79
CA PHE A 40 18.73 -31.08 -9.88
C PHE A 40 20.09 -31.75 -10.00
N ALA A 41 20.76 -32.11 -8.90
CA ALA A 41 22.00 -32.88 -8.97
C ALA A 41 21.81 -34.23 -9.69
N LEU A 42 20.63 -34.86 -9.54
CA LEU A 42 20.32 -36.13 -10.19
C LEU A 42 19.89 -35.99 -11.65
N VAL A 43 19.17 -34.92 -12.01
CA VAL A 43 18.46 -34.80 -13.30
C VAL A 43 19.11 -33.78 -14.24
N SER A 44 20.00 -32.91 -13.76
CA SER A 44 20.62 -31.88 -14.60
C SER A 44 21.73 -32.44 -15.48
N VAL A 45 21.77 -31.96 -16.73
CA VAL A 45 22.90 -32.20 -17.63
C VAL A 45 23.83 -30.99 -17.55
N PRO A 46 25.13 -31.20 -17.27
CA PRO A 46 26.12 -30.14 -17.26
C PRO A 46 26.15 -29.40 -18.61
N ALA A 47 26.03 -28.07 -18.57
CA ALA A 47 26.09 -27.22 -19.76
C ALA A 47 27.10 -26.08 -19.57
N VAL A 48 27.82 -25.74 -20.63
CA VAL A 48 28.69 -24.57 -20.68
C VAL A 48 27.99 -23.52 -21.51
N CYS A 49 27.79 -22.35 -20.92
CA CYS A 49 27.16 -21.21 -21.58
C CYS A 49 28.23 -20.19 -21.90
N GLN A 50 28.34 -19.83 -23.17
CA GLN A 50 29.24 -18.78 -23.62
C GLN A 50 28.40 -17.60 -24.07
N SER A 51 28.69 -16.43 -23.51
CA SER A 51 28.06 -15.19 -23.95
C SER A 51 28.59 -14.84 -25.32
N SER A 52 27.71 -14.86 -26.34
CA SER A 52 28.03 -14.26 -27.63
C SER A 52 27.89 -12.75 -27.51
N SER A 53 28.94 -12.06 -27.08
CA SER A 53 28.98 -10.60 -27.21
C SER A 53 29.16 -10.25 -28.68
N ALA A 54 28.07 -10.05 -29.40
CA ALA A 54 28.09 -9.55 -30.77
C ALA A 54 28.39 -8.04 -30.76
N MET A 55 29.67 -7.68 -30.90
CA MET A 55 30.25 -6.36 -31.21
C MET A 55 29.91 -5.15 -30.30
N PRO A 56 30.85 -4.20 -30.11
CA PRO A 56 30.70 -3.14 -29.10
C PRO A 56 29.71 -2.00 -29.43
N ASP A 57 29.13 -1.92 -30.63
CA ASP A 57 28.51 -0.66 -31.11
C ASP A 57 27.02 -0.70 -31.47
N HIS A 58 26.33 -1.82 -31.29
CA HIS A 58 24.87 -1.88 -31.47
C HIS A 58 24.25 -2.64 -30.29
N HIS A 59 23.04 -2.26 -29.88
CA HIS A 59 22.28 -2.94 -28.82
C HIS A 59 22.04 -4.42 -29.20
N ALA A 60 23.03 -5.26 -28.94
CA ALA A 60 22.97 -6.68 -29.21
C ALA A 60 22.17 -7.35 -28.09
N ALA A 61 21.18 -8.13 -28.47
CA ALA A 61 20.52 -9.04 -27.55
C ALA A 61 21.60 -9.96 -26.96
N PHE A 62 21.66 -10.02 -25.63
CA PHE A 62 22.57 -10.90 -24.93
C PHE A 62 22.09 -12.34 -25.10
N GLU A 63 22.53 -13.01 -26.16
CA GLU A 63 22.22 -14.41 -26.39
C GLU A 63 23.27 -15.28 -25.69
N LEU A 64 22.82 -16.03 -24.67
CA LEU A 64 23.63 -17.09 -24.08
C LEU A 64 23.47 -18.35 -24.93
N ALA A 65 24.50 -18.71 -25.68
CA ALA A 65 24.57 -20.00 -26.32
C ALA A 65 25.10 -21.03 -25.31
N CYS A 66 24.24 -21.95 -24.88
CA CYS A 66 24.59 -23.02 -23.96
C CYS A 66 24.63 -24.36 -24.70
N SER A 67 25.71 -25.12 -24.56
CA SER A 67 25.82 -26.49 -25.08
C SER A 67 26.08 -27.48 -23.95
N ALA A 68 25.50 -28.69 -24.07
CA ALA A 68 25.75 -29.77 -23.14
C ALA A 68 27.20 -30.25 -23.29
N VAL A 69 27.91 -30.40 -22.17
CA VAL A 69 29.32 -30.82 -22.14
C VAL A 69 29.44 -32.14 -21.37
N ALA A 70 30.31 -33.03 -21.84
CA ALA A 70 30.58 -34.29 -21.15
C ALA A 70 31.07 -34.02 -19.71
N PRO A 71 30.69 -34.86 -18.72
CA PRO A 71 30.94 -34.60 -17.30
C PRO A 71 32.42 -34.43 -16.92
N SER A 72 33.35 -34.87 -17.76
CA SER A 72 34.80 -34.65 -17.61
C SER A 72 35.24 -33.19 -17.77
N GLY A 73 34.44 -32.31 -18.40
CA GLY A 73 34.78 -30.91 -18.65
C GLY A 73 34.47 -29.93 -17.50
N MET A 74 33.72 -30.35 -16.47
CA MET A 74 33.24 -29.47 -15.39
C MET A 74 33.56 -29.99 -13.97
N ALA A 75 34.64 -30.76 -13.82
CA ALA A 75 35.05 -31.33 -12.53
C ALA A 75 35.32 -30.29 -11.42
N GLY A 76 35.43 -28.98 -11.73
CA GLY A 76 35.67 -27.91 -10.76
C GLY A 76 34.44 -27.13 -10.27
N ALA A 77 33.26 -27.28 -10.89
CA ALA A 77 32.11 -26.40 -10.62
C ALA A 77 30.93 -27.09 -9.90
N ALA A 78 30.86 -28.42 -9.93
CA ALA A 78 29.78 -29.17 -9.29
C ALA A 78 29.96 -29.20 -7.77
N GLY A 79 29.06 -28.56 -7.02
CA GLY A 79 28.92 -28.77 -5.58
C GLY A 79 30.02 -28.14 -4.70
N THR A 80 30.58 -27.00 -5.10
CA THR A 80 31.55 -26.30 -4.24
C THR A 80 30.89 -25.84 -2.93
N PRO A 81 31.61 -25.87 -1.79
CA PRO A 81 31.08 -25.41 -0.50
C PRO A 81 30.60 -23.94 -0.55
N ALA A 82 31.17 -23.14 -1.45
CA ALA A 82 30.72 -21.78 -1.73
C ALA A 82 29.28 -21.72 -2.27
N MET A 83 28.89 -22.64 -3.18
CA MET A 83 27.52 -22.71 -3.69
C MET A 83 26.53 -22.99 -2.56
N VAL A 84 26.81 -23.98 -1.71
CA VAL A 84 25.94 -24.34 -0.57
C VAL A 84 25.83 -23.18 0.41
N LEU A 85 26.94 -22.49 0.69
CA LEU A 85 26.93 -21.29 1.55
C LEU A 85 26.07 -20.17 0.96
N LEU A 86 26.19 -19.90 -0.34
CA LEU A 86 25.37 -18.89 -1.02
C LEU A 86 23.88 -19.26 -0.96
N HIS A 87 23.52 -20.53 -1.16
CA HIS A 87 22.14 -21.00 -0.99
C HIS A 87 21.65 -20.82 0.46
N ALA A 88 22.49 -21.10 1.46
CA ALA A 88 22.13 -20.90 2.87
C ALA A 88 21.86 -19.42 3.17
N ILE A 89 22.74 -18.52 2.72
CA ILE A 89 22.58 -17.06 2.87
C ILE A 89 21.29 -16.60 2.17
N ALA A 90 21.07 -17.02 0.92
CA ALA A 90 19.86 -16.68 0.17
C ALA A 90 18.59 -17.16 0.88
N THR A 91 18.61 -18.35 1.48
CA THR A 91 17.50 -18.92 2.25
C THR A 91 17.18 -18.07 3.48
N VAL A 92 18.20 -17.63 4.22
CA VAL A 92 18.01 -16.77 5.39
C VAL A 92 17.44 -15.41 4.98
N ILE A 93 18.00 -14.78 3.94
CA ILE A 93 17.51 -13.49 3.42
C ILE A 93 16.04 -13.61 3.02
N LEU A 94 15.69 -14.67 2.28
CA LEU A 94 14.33 -14.88 1.80
C LEU A 94 13.36 -15.15 2.97
N ALA A 95 13.78 -15.93 3.98
CA ALA A 95 12.97 -16.17 5.17
C ALA A 95 12.71 -14.88 5.97
N VAL A 96 13.70 -13.98 6.07
CA VAL A 96 13.52 -12.65 6.68
C VAL A 96 12.56 -11.80 5.85
N ALA A 97 12.71 -11.79 4.52
CA ALA A 97 11.84 -11.04 3.63
C ALA A 97 10.38 -11.50 3.73
N VAL A 98 10.14 -12.81 3.73
CA VAL A 98 8.81 -13.39 3.90
C VAL A 98 8.23 -13.13 5.28
N ALA A 99 9.03 -13.21 6.35
CA ALA A 99 8.57 -12.87 7.70
C ALA A 99 8.20 -11.38 7.86
N ARG A 100 8.62 -10.51 6.93
CA ARG A 100 8.31 -9.07 6.94
C ARG A 100 7.36 -8.62 5.83
N SER A 101 6.89 -9.55 5.00
CA SER A 101 6.07 -9.23 3.82
C SER A 101 4.77 -8.54 4.21
N ASP A 102 4.11 -8.95 5.30
CA ASP A 102 2.87 -8.31 5.77
C ASP A 102 3.06 -6.82 6.03
N ARG A 103 4.15 -6.44 6.71
CA ARG A 103 4.46 -5.04 6.99
C ARG A 103 4.75 -4.28 5.69
N ALA A 104 5.51 -4.88 4.78
CA ALA A 104 5.79 -4.28 3.48
C ALA A 104 4.51 -4.06 2.66
N VAL A 105 3.59 -5.04 2.65
CA VAL A 105 2.29 -4.95 1.96
C VAL A 105 1.41 -3.87 2.59
N THR A 106 1.34 -3.81 3.92
CA THR A 106 0.56 -2.75 4.60
C THR A 106 1.11 -1.35 4.31
N LEU A 107 2.43 -1.18 4.30
CA LEU A 107 3.07 0.11 3.94
C LEU A 107 2.81 0.45 2.47
N LEU A 108 2.94 -0.52 1.58
CA LEU A 108 2.67 -0.34 0.15
C LEU A 108 1.21 0.04 -0.08
N LEU A 109 0.27 -0.65 0.57
CA LEU A 109 -1.15 -0.30 0.51
C LEU A 109 -1.42 1.08 1.08
N ALA A 110 -0.80 1.47 2.20
CA ALA A 110 -0.92 2.81 2.76
C ALA A 110 -0.40 3.88 1.78
N TRP A 111 0.70 3.58 1.08
CA TRP A 111 1.28 4.47 0.07
C TRP A 111 0.43 4.56 -1.20
N LEU A 112 -0.20 3.47 -1.64
CA LEU A 112 -1.14 3.46 -2.77
C LEU A 112 -2.53 3.98 -2.43
N ARG A 113 -2.94 3.94 -1.16
CA ARG A 113 -4.27 4.38 -0.70
C ARG A 113 -4.68 5.77 -1.23
N PRO A 114 -3.84 6.82 -1.22
CA PRO A 114 -4.21 8.11 -1.79
C PRO A 114 -4.44 8.09 -3.31
N LEU A 115 -3.82 7.17 -4.05
CA LEU A 115 -4.04 7.00 -5.49
C LEU A 115 -5.33 6.20 -5.80
N LEU A 116 -5.70 5.29 -4.90
CA LEU A 116 -6.87 4.43 -5.02
C LEU A 116 -8.14 5.05 -4.43
N ALA A 117 -7.98 5.96 -3.48
CA ALA A 117 -9.09 6.72 -2.90
C ALA A 117 -9.53 7.77 -3.93
N LEU A 118 -10.59 7.47 -4.67
CA LEU A 118 -11.32 8.51 -5.40
C LEU A 118 -11.71 9.60 -4.39
N PRO A 119 -11.65 10.90 -4.76
CA PRO A 119 -12.11 11.97 -3.90
C PRO A 119 -13.57 11.69 -3.55
N SER A 120 -13.82 11.34 -2.29
CA SER A 120 -15.18 11.20 -1.78
C SER A 120 -15.81 12.59 -1.87
N LEU A 121 -16.91 12.71 -2.61
CA LEU A 121 -17.81 13.85 -2.50
C LEU A 121 -18.18 13.96 -1.01
N THR A 122 -17.61 14.95 -0.33
CA THR A 122 -17.94 15.24 1.06
C THR A 122 -19.45 15.42 1.14
N PRO A 123 -20.17 14.64 1.97
CA PRO A 123 -21.58 14.86 2.16
C PRO A 123 -21.78 16.30 2.63
N PRO A 124 -22.80 17.02 2.13
CA PRO A 124 -23.06 18.38 2.57
C PRO A 124 -23.22 18.37 4.09
N VAL A 125 -22.35 19.12 4.77
CA VAL A 125 -22.44 19.32 6.21
C VAL A 125 -23.82 19.93 6.49
N PRO A 126 -24.69 19.29 7.29
CA PRO A 126 -25.95 19.92 7.66
C PRO A 126 -25.61 21.20 8.41
N ALA A 127 -26.06 22.33 7.88
CA ALA A 127 -25.89 23.62 8.53
C ALA A 127 -26.52 23.55 9.91
N THR A 128 -25.71 23.52 10.97
CA THR A 128 -26.19 23.70 12.34
C THR A 128 -26.81 25.09 12.40
N PRO A 129 -28.12 25.23 12.69
CA PRO A 129 -28.72 26.54 12.88
C PRO A 129 -27.95 27.23 14.01
N ARG A 130 -27.26 28.31 13.68
CA ARG A 130 -26.64 29.16 14.71
C ARG A 130 -27.79 29.71 15.54
N ALA A 131 -27.85 29.33 16.81
CA ALA A 131 -28.79 29.93 17.74
C ALA A 131 -28.51 31.44 17.76
N VAL A 132 -29.45 32.23 17.24
CA VAL A 132 -29.43 33.68 17.36
C VAL A 132 -29.79 33.97 18.82
N THR A 133 -28.76 34.08 19.67
CA THR A 133 -28.92 34.33 21.10
C THR A 133 -29.21 35.79 21.43
N ASP A 134 -29.22 36.67 20.43
CA ASP A 134 -29.40 38.10 20.63
C ASP A 134 -30.68 38.56 19.92
N VAL A 135 -31.82 38.18 20.49
CA VAL A 135 -33.12 38.77 20.16
C VAL A 135 -33.29 39.97 21.07
N PRO A 136 -33.31 41.22 20.55
CA PRO A 136 -33.54 42.39 21.37
C PRO A 136 -34.86 42.26 22.14
N ARG A 137 -34.83 42.57 23.44
CA ARG A 137 -36.02 42.53 24.29
C ARG A 137 -37.12 43.38 23.64
N PRO A 138 -38.35 42.85 23.44
CA PRO A 138 -39.45 43.64 22.89
C PRO A 138 -39.69 44.86 23.79
N VAL A 139 -39.43 46.05 23.25
CA VAL A 139 -39.74 47.32 23.91
C VAL A 139 -41.17 47.67 23.54
N ALA A 140 -42.01 47.98 24.53
CA ALA A 140 -43.37 48.43 24.26
C ALA A 140 -43.31 49.70 23.38
N PRO A 141 -44.16 49.80 22.32
CA PRO A 141 -44.15 50.97 21.46
C PRO A 141 -44.45 52.22 22.30
N LEU A 142 -43.55 53.19 22.26
CA LEU A 142 -43.75 54.48 22.91
C LEU A 142 -44.99 55.14 22.27
N SER A 143 -45.88 55.70 23.07
CA SER A 143 -47.06 56.38 22.51
C SER A 143 -46.60 57.56 21.64
N VAL A 144 -47.28 57.80 20.52
CA VAL A 144 -46.99 58.94 19.63
C VAL A 144 -47.01 60.28 20.38
N HIS A 145 -47.78 60.34 21.48
CA HIS A 145 -47.93 61.53 22.33
C HIS A 145 -46.73 61.75 23.26
N ALA A 146 -45.93 60.72 23.52
CA ALA A 146 -44.66 60.84 24.23
C ALA A 146 -43.50 61.25 23.29
N ALA A 147 -43.60 60.92 22.00
CA ALA A 147 -42.58 61.22 21.00
C ALA A 147 -42.72 62.63 20.38
N VAL A 148 -43.91 63.24 20.44
CA VAL A 148 -44.18 64.55 19.82
C VAL A 148 -44.79 65.49 20.86
N PRO A 149 -44.16 66.66 21.13
CA PRO A 149 -44.75 67.69 21.98
C PRO A 149 -46.13 68.10 21.44
N THR A 150 -47.18 67.95 22.24
CA THR A 150 -48.54 68.32 21.80
C THR A 150 -48.63 69.85 21.67
N LEU A 151 -48.72 70.34 20.43
CA LEU A 151 -48.81 71.78 20.13
C LEU A 151 -50.16 72.42 20.52
N ARG A 152 -51.11 71.64 21.04
CA ARG A 152 -52.45 72.11 21.40
C ARG A 152 -52.56 72.16 22.93
N GLY A 153 -52.58 73.38 23.47
CA GLY A 153 -52.91 73.62 24.88
C GLY A 153 -54.39 73.30 25.17
N PRO A 154 -54.78 73.24 26.46
CA PRO A 154 -56.17 73.01 26.84
C PRO A 154 -57.09 74.10 26.26
N PRO A 155 -58.33 73.75 25.83
CA PRO A 155 -59.26 74.72 25.26
C PRO A 155 -59.60 75.82 26.28
N PRO A 156 -59.75 77.08 25.84
CA PRO A 156 -60.18 78.15 26.72
C PRO A 156 -61.57 77.85 27.28
N GLN A 157 -61.74 78.02 28.59
CA GLN A 157 -63.03 77.84 29.24
C GLN A 157 -64.01 78.93 28.79
N PRO A 158 -65.26 78.60 28.43
CA PRO A 158 -66.26 79.61 28.11
C PRO A 158 -66.55 80.47 29.34
N LEU A 159 -66.36 81.78 29.22
CA LEU A 159 -66.92 82.76 30.16
C LEU A 159 -68.45 82.75 30.01
N LEU A 160 -69.17 82.34 31.05
CA LEU A 160 -70.63 82.45 31.12
C LEU A 160 -71.01 83.92 31.40
N PRO A 161 -71.90 84.53 30.60
CA PRO A 161 -72.47 85.85 30.91
C PRO A 161 -73.50 85.76 32.05
N ALA A 162 -73.56 86.83 32.84
CA ALA A 162 -74.46 87.04 33.99
C ALA A 162 -75.92 87.29 33.58
#